data_AF-A0A9E3N368-F1
#
_entry.id   AF-A0A9E3N368-F1
#
_cell.length_a   1.000
_cell.length_b   1.000
_cell.length_c   1.000
_cell.angle_alpha   90.00
_cell.angle_beta   90.00
_cell.angle_gamma   90.00
#
_symmetry.space_group_name_H-M   'P 1'
#
loop_
_entity.id
_entity.type
_entity.pdbx_description
1 polymer ?
#
loop_
_entity_poly.entity_id
_entity_poly.type
_entity_poly.pdbx_seq_one_letter_code
_entity_poly.pdbx_strand_id
1 'polypeptide(L)'
;MARLIVDAVSQESKSVHEDGYVLLLFVSVCRADSGAPVNGLGREHFRVCSPLGAVFEMNILGAEELDWEPADTEAAGCYSLRVARKWAHNGELSEWNKLESACFGVQVRVPDGRGEFDQGQTAVRIESCGGRG
;
A
#
# COMPACT_ATOMS: atom_id res chain seq x y z
N MET A 1 -16.57 -3.32 15.65
CA MET A 1 -15.13 -3.28 15.30
C MET A 1 -14.49 -4.66 15.30
N ALA A 2 -14.24 -5.21 14.13
CA ALA A 2 -13.35 -6.35 13.89
C ALA A 2 -11.93 -5.88 13.56
N ARG A 3 -10.94 -6.69 13.92
CA ARG A 3 -9.53 -6.43 13.62
C ARG A 3 -9.19 -7.03 12.26
N LEU A 4 -8.44 -6.28 11.44
CA LEU A 4 -7.88 -6.79 10.19
C LEU A 4 -6.41 -7.17 10.39
N ILE A 5 -6.00 -8.26 9.75
CA ILE A 5 -4.59 -8.60 9.54
C ILE A 5 -4.21 -8.02 8.18
N VAL A 6 -3.09 -7.29 8.15
CA VAL A 6 -2.55 -6.68 6.94
C VAL A 6 -1.11 -7.14 6.82
N ASP A 7 -0.77 -7.73 5.68
CA ASP A 7 0.61 -8.05 5.31
C ASP A 7 0.97 -7.33 4.01
N ALA A 8 2.22 -6.90 3.87
CA ALA A 8 2.64 -6.08 2.74
C ALA A 8 4.05 -6.41 2.28
N VAL A 9 4.19 -6.62 0.97
CA VAL A 9 5.47 -6.88 0.30
C VAL A 9 5.67 -5.86 -0.82
N SER A 10 6.81 -5.18 -0.82
CA SER A 10 7.13 -4.16 -1.80
C SER A 10 7.97 -4.70 -2.95
N GLN A 11 7.67 -4.25 -4.17
CA GLN A 11 8.53 -4.40 -5.34
C GLN A 11 8.92 -3.03 -5.87
N GLU A 12 10.22 -2.76 -5.96
CA GLU A 12 10.73 -1.59 -6.68
C GLU A 12 10.49 -1.84 -8.18
N SER A 13 9.55 -1.12 -8.76
CA SER A 13 9.31 -1.12 -10.20
C SER A 13 9.70 0.24 -10.76
N LYS A 14 10.54 0.25 -11.81
CA LYS A 14 10.71 1.44 -12.66
C LYS A 14 9.62 1.40 -13.73
N SER A 15 8.35 1.41 -13.35
CA SER A 15 7.29 1.70 -14.34
C SER A 15 7.21 3.22 -14.48
N VAL A 16 7.63 3.72 -15.62
CA VAL A 16 7.35 5.10 -16.03
C VAL A 16 5.87 5.15 -16.35
N HIS A 17 5.05 5.44 -15.33
CA HIS A 17 3.69 5.91 -15.57
C HIS A 17 3.75 7.40 -15.91
N GLU A 18 2.67 7.94 -16.49
CA GLU A 18 2.54 9.39 -16.72
C GLU A 18 2.76 10.20 -15.40
N ASP A 19 2.56 9.54 -14.25
CA ASP A 19 2.72 10.06 -12.89
C ASP A 19 4.14 9.93 -12.29
N GLY A 20 5.15 9.50 -13.05
CA GLY A 20 6.55 9.38 -12.58
C GLY A 20 6.91 8.04 -11.91
N TYR A 21 7.80 8.07 -10.91
CA TYR A 21 8.34 6.87 -10.24
C TYR A 21 7.39 6.33 -9.18
N VAL A 22 6.91 5.11 -9.38
CA VAL A 22 5.91 4.48 -8.53
C VAL A 22 6.45 3.18 -7.96
N LEU A 23 6.32 3.04 -6.64
CA LEU A 23 6.48 1.77 -5.96
C LEU A 23 5.19 0.95 -6.10
N LEU A 24 5.32 -0.33 -6.45
CA LEU A 24 4.25 -1.29 -6.34
C LEU A 24 4.35 -2.01 -4.99
N LEU A 25 3.28 -1.92 -4.20
CA LEU A 25 3.17 -2.58 -2.91
C LEU A 25 2.01 -3.55 -2.95
N PHE A 26 2.29 -4.83 -2.82
CA PHE A 26 1.27 -5.87 -2.71
C PHE A 26 0.86 -6.00 -1.26
N VAL A 27 -0.44 -5.91 -0.99
CA VAL A 27 -1.02 -5.94 0.36
C VAL A 27 -2.08 -7.03 0.43
N SER A 28 -1.97 -7.94 1.39
CA SER A 28 -3.02 -8.90 1.72
C SER A 28 -3.82 -8.39 2.93
N VAL A 29 -5.15 -8.49 2.86
CA VAL A 29 -6.07 -8.06 3.91
C VAL A 29 -7.04 -9.19 4.23
N CYS A 30 -7.04 -9.65 5.49
CA CYS A 30 -7.99 -10.64 5.96
C CYS A 30 -8.57 -10.28 7.33
N ARG A 31 -9.73 -10.85 7.66
CA ARG A 31 -10.34 -10.67 8.97
C ARG A 31 -9.59 -11.49 10.01
N ALA A 32 -9.27 -10.90 11.16
CA ALA A 32 -8.50 -11.58 12.20
C ALA A 32 -9.25 -12.73 12.90
N ASP A 33 -10.57 -12.74 12.85
CA ASP A 33 -11.43 -13.73 13.51
C ASP A 33 -11.56 -15.03 12.71
N SER A 34 -11.61 -14.92 11.40
CA SER A 34 -11.96 -16.00 10.47
C SER A 34 -10.86 -16.31 9.47
N GLY A 35 -9.87 -15.44 9.31
CA GLY A 35 -8.88 -15.52 8.24
C GLY A 35 -9.45 -15.24 6.85
N ALA A 36 -10.75 -14.93 6.75
CA ALA A 36 -11.41 -14.72 5.48
C ALA A 36 -10.85 -13.45 4.78
N PRO A 37 -10.59 -13.51 3.46
CA PRO A 37 -10.11 -12.37 2.70
C PRO A 37 -11.15 -11.25 2.71
N VAL A 38 -10.67 -10.01 2.74
CA VAL A 38 -11.51 -8.81 2.60
C VAL A 38 -11.43 -8.33 1.16
N ASN A 39 -12.58 -8.15 0.53
CA ASN A 39 -12.73 -7.81 -0.88
C ASN A 39 -13.39 -6.43 -1.08
N GLY A 40 -13.34 -5.92 -2.31
CA GLY A 40 -13.99 -4.67 -2.73
C GLY A 40 -13.29 -3.40 -2.23
N LEU A 41 -12.02 -3.49 -1.85
CA LEU A 41 -11.30 -2.34 -1.30
C LEU A 41 -10.71 -1.45 -2.42
N GLY A 42 -11.26 -0.25 -2.56
CA GLY A 42 -10.65 0.84 -3.32
C GLY A 42 -9.57 1.62 -2.55
N ARG A 43 -8.91 2.54 -3.25
CA ARG A 43 -7.82 3.42 -2.74
C ARG A 43 -8.20 4.12 -1.44
N GLU A 44 -9.45 4.55 -1.32
CA GLU A 44 -10.03 5.25 -0.18
C GLU A 44 -10.01 4.46 1.13
N HIS A 45 -9.82 3.13 1.07
CA HIS A 45 -9.68 2.28 2.25
C HIS A 45 -8.24 2.21 2.78
N PHE A 46 -7.25 2.65 2.00
CA PHE A 46 -5.83 2.59 2.37
C PHE A 46 -5.27 3.95 2.76
N ARG A 47 -4.41 3.99 3.78
CA ARG A 47 -3.72 5.20 4.23
C ARG A 47 -2.26 4.89 4.51
N VAL A 48 -1.39 5.85 4.20
CA VAL A 48 0.00 5.85 4.65
C VAL A 48 0.06 6.52 6.01
N CYS A 49 0.87 5.96 6.90
CA CYS A 49 1.25 6.57 8.17
C CYS A 49 2.76 6.76 8.20
N SER A 50 3.24 8.00 8.25
CA SER A 50 4.66 8.33 8.37
C SER A 50 4.95 9.08 9.68
N PRO A 51 6.20 9.07 10.17
CA PRO A 51 6.61 9.92 11.29
C PRO A 51 6.39 11.41 10.95
N LEU A 52 5.97 12.19 11.94
CA LEU A 52 5.86 13.64 11.80
C LEU A 52 7.23 14.25 11.48
N GLY A 53 7.28 15.16 10.52
CA GLY A 53 8.52 15.83 10.10
C GLY A 53 9.36 15.05 9.08
N ALA A 54 8.80 14.00 8.47
CA ALA A 54 9.46 13.33 7.35
C ALA A 54 9.68 14.32 6.19
N VAL A 55 10.89 14.30 5.61
CA VAL A 55 11.23 15.13 4.45
C VAL A 55 10.43 14.69 3.21
N PHE A 56 10.11 13.40 3.15
CA PHE A 56 9.34 12.78 2.10
C PHE A 56 8.07 12.15 2.64
N GLU A 57 7.01 12.22 1.85
CA GLU A 57 5.72 11.59 2.12
C GLU A 57 5.40 10.55 1.06
N MET A 58 4.86 9.42 1.51
CA MET A 58 4.38 8.36 0.63
C MET A 58 2.89 8.57 0.35
N ASN A 59 2.51 8.47 -0.91
CA ASN A 59 1.18 8.80 -1.38
C ASN A 59 0.61 7.66 -2.19
N ILE A 60 -0.57 7.16 -1.78
CA ILE A 60 -1.28 6.11 -2.52
C ILE A 60 -2.02 6.76 -3.70
N LEU A 61 -1.55 6.44 -4.91
CA LEU A 61 -2.13 6.90 -6.16
C LEU A 61 -3.29 6.03 -6.63
N GLY A 62 -3.24 4.72 -6.35
CA GLY A 62 -4.27 3.78 -6.73
C GLY A 62 -4.16 2.47 -5.95
N ALA A 63 -5.26 1.72 -5.96
CA ALA A 63 -5.36 0.37 -5.43
C ALA A 63 -6.14 -0.46 -6.45
N GLU A 64 -5.67 -1.67 -6.72
CA GLU A 64 -6.29 -2.64 -7.61
C GLU A 64 -6.38 -3.98 -6.87
N GLU A 65 -7.56 -4.60 -6.85
CA GLU A 65 -7.73 -5.95 -6.32
C GLU A 65 -7.17 -6.96 -7.30
N LEU A 66 -6.50 -7.98 -6.78
CA LEU A 66 -5.83 -9.01 -7.55
C LEU A 66 -6.52 -10.35 -7.34
N ASP A 67 -6.52 -11.16 -8.39
CA ASP A 67 -6.97 -12.54 -8.35
C ASP A 67 -5.79 -13.50 -8.13
N TRP A 68 -6.04 -14.66 -7.53
CA TRP A 68 -5.03 -15.73 -7.40
C TRP A 68 -4.62 -16.28 -8.78
N GLU A 69 -5.63 -16.60 -9.59
CA GLU A 69 -5.48 -17.14 -10.94
C GLU A 69 -6.56 -16.54 -11.87
N PRO A 70 -6.30 -16.48 -13.19
CA PRO A 70 -7.30 -16.05 -14.16
C PRO A 70 -8.47 -17.04 -14.14
N ALA A 71 -9.66 -16.60 -13.72
CA ALA A 71 -10.90 -17.37 -13.52
C ALA A 71 -11.08 -18.02 -12.14
N ASP A 72 -10.29 -17.62 -11.14
CA ASP A 72 -10.61 -18.00 -9.77
C ASP A 72 -11.93 -17.34 -9.31
N THR A 73 -12.70 -18.07 -8.50
CA THR A 73 -13.96 -17.56 -7.92
C THR A 73 -13.80 -17.16 -6.47
N GLU A 74 -12.69 -17.58 -5.85
CA GLU A 74 -12.33 -17.17 -4.50
C GLU A 74 -11.63 -15.81 -4.53
N ALA A 75 -12.07 -14.89 -3.68
CA ALA A 75 -11.42 -13.59 -3.55
C ALA A 75 -10.03 -13.77 -2.92
N ALA A 76 -8.99 -13.20 -3.53
CA ALA A 76 -7.65 -13.33 -2.97
C ALA A 76 -7.42 -12.46 -1.73
N GLY A 77 -8.21 -11.39 -1.57
CA GLY A 77 -7.95 -10.37 -0.55
C GLY A 77 -6.58 -9.71 -0.72
N CYS A 78 -6.04 -9.74 -1.94
CA CYS A 78 -4.73 -9.21 -2.30
C CYS A 78 -4.92 -7.97 -3.17
N TYR A 79 -4.10 -6.95 -2.91
CA TYR A 79 -4.21 -5.64 -3.54
C TYR A 79 -2.86 -5.15 -4.03
N SER A 80 -2.81 -4.62 -5.25
CA SER A 80 -1.66 -3.84 -5.75
C SER A 80 -1.89 -2.36 -5.44
N LEU A 81 -1.04 -1.80 -4.59
CA LEU A 81 -1.04 -0.37 -4.28
C LEU A 81 0.07 0.32 -5.06
N ARG A 82 -0.30 1.39 -5.77
CA ARG A 82 0.65 2.31 -6.42
C ARG A 82 1.00 3.43 -5.47
N VAL A 83 2.26 3.49 -5.05
CA VAL A 83 2.75 4.44 -4.06
C VAL A 83 3.81 5.36 -4.66
N ALA A 84 3.58 6.66 -4.65
CA ALA A 84 4.55 7.67 -5.08
C ALA A 84 5.20 8.35 -3.87
N ARG A 85 6.47 8.69 -4.02
CA ARG A 85 7.20 9.51 -3.05
C ARG A 85 7.14 10.97 -3.47
N LYS A 86 6.79 11.85 -2.54
CA LYS A 86 6.74 13.29 -2.74
C LYS A 86 7.52 14.02 -1.66
N TRP A 87 8.06 15.18 -1.99
CA TRP A 87 8.64 16.09 -1.00
C TRP A 87 7.53 16.68 -0.11
N ALA A 88 7.67 16.59 1.21
CA ALA A 88 6.65 17.04 2.15
C ALA A 88 6.37 18.55 2.06
N HIS A 89 7.39 19.35 1.68
CA HIS A 89 7.30 20.81 1.71
C HIS A 89 6.71 21.43 0.43
N ASN A 90 6.78 20.75 -0.72
CA ASN A 90 6.30 21.29 -1.99
C ASN A 90 5.42 20.32 -2.81
N GLY A 91 5.29 19.05 -2.37
CA GLY A 91 4.47 18.03 -3.03
C GLY A 91 5.03 17.50 -4.35
N GLU A 92 6.23 17.91 -4.76
CA GLU A 92 6.87 17.45 -5.99
C GLU A 92 7.26 15.98 -5.89
N LEU A 93 7.16 15.26 -7.01
CA LEU A 93 7.59 13.87 -7.11
C LEU A 93 9.10 13.74 -6.88
N SER A 94 9.50 12.65 -6.25
CA SER A 94 10.90 12.40 -5.90
C SER A 94 11.28 10.96 -6.21
N GLU A 95 12.43 10.78 -6.88
CA GLU A 95 12.96 9.46 -7.24
C GLU A 95 13.76 8.83 -6.10
N TRP A 96 13.68 7.51 -5.95
CA TRP A 96 14.50 6.79 -4.98
C TRP A 96 15.97 6.80 -5.37
N ASN A 97 16.82 7.22 -4.45
CA ASN A 97 18.25 7.11 -4.64
C ASN A 97 18.70 5.67 -4.35
N LYS A 98 19.76 5.25 -5.03
CA LYS A 98 20.40 3.96 -4.77
C LYS A 98 20.83 3.85 -3.30
N LEU A 99 20.57 2.68 -2.69
CA LEU A 99 20.83 2.39 -1.27
C LEU A 99 20.00 3.21 -0.28
N GLU A 100 19.03 3.99 -0.77
CA GLU A 100 18.08 4.66 0.10
C GLU A 100 17.09 3.65 0.68
N SER A 101 16.77 3.81 1.96
CA SER A 101 15.72 3.05 2.62
C SER A 101 14.65 3.98 3.16
N ALA A 102 13.39 3.57 3.10
CA ALA A 102 12.34 4.22 3.88
C ALA A 102 11.48 3.19 4.61
N CYS A 103 10.84 3.67 5.68
CA CYS A 103 9.88 2.91 6.46
C CYS A 103 8.61 3.75 6.63
N PHE A 104 7.46 3.16 6.37
CA PHE A 104 6.15 3.79 6.62
C PHE A 104 5.11 2.73 6.97
N GLY A 105 4.07 3.13 7.68
CA GLY A 105 2.91 2.29 7.95
C GLY A 105 1.92 2.34 6.78
N VAL A 106 1.24 1.22 6.54
CA VAL A 106 0.03 1.16 5.73
C VAL A 106 -1.11 0.76 6.65
N GLN A 107 -2.14 1.59 6.72
CA GLN A 107 -3.37 1.32 7.45
C GLN A 107 -4.50 1.03 6.46
N VAL A 108 -5.30 0.02 6.76
CA VAL A 108 -6.54 -0.32 6.05
C VAL A 108 -7.72 -0.02 6.97
N ARG A 109 -8.76 0.62 6.44
CA ARG A 109 -10.00 0.94 7.16
C ARG A 109 -11.21 0.62 6.30
N VAL A 110 -12.11 -0.23 6.81
CA VAL A 110 -13.30 -0.70 6.10
C VAL A 110 -14.53 -0.35 6.93
N PRO A 111 -15.53 0.37 6.39
CA PRO A 111 -16.76 0.66 7.11
C PRO A 111 -17.53 -0.63 7.42
N ASP A 112 -17.98 -0.81 8.66
CA ASP A 112 -18.71 -2.03 9.08
C ASP A 112 -20.24 -1.92 8.92
N GLY A 113 -20.71 -0.86 8.26
CA GLY A 113 -22.13 -0.56 8.06
C GLY A 113 -22.86 -0.04 9.30
N ARG A 114 -22.23 -0.04 10.48
CA ARG A 114 -22.78 0.47 11.75
C ARG A 114 -22.24 1.85 12.13
N GLY A 115 -21.44 2.44 11.23
CA GLY A 115 -20.73 3.69 11.48
C GLY A 115 -19.40 3.50 12.20
N GLU A 116 -18.97 2.26 12.44
CA GLU A 116 -17.62 1.95 12.90
C GLU A 116 -16.74 1.53 11.71
N PHE A 117 -15.46 1.31 12.01
CA PHE A 117 -14.49 0.84 11.03
C PHE A 117 -13.79 -0.41 11.55
N ASP A 118 -13.72 -1.42 10.71
CA ASP A 118 -12.73 -2.48 10.83
C ASP A 118 -11.39 -1.92 10.37
N GLN A 119 -10.32 -2.21 11.11
CA GLN A 119 -9.02 -1.64 10.82
C GLN A 119 -7.88 -2.60 11.09
N GLY A 120 -6.82 -2.43 10.30
CA GLY A 120 -5.55 -3.12 10.46
C GLY A 120 -4.43 -2.24 9.93
N GLN A 121 -3.20 -2.55 10.34
CA GLN A 121 -2.03 -1.84 9.86
C GLN A 121 -0.81 -2.74 9.83
N THR A 122 0.12 -2.43 8.94
CA THR A 122 1.44 -3.05 8.87
C THR A 122 2.51 -2.01 8.59
N ALA A 123 3.76 -2.33 8.90
CA ALA A 123 4.91 -1.50 8.54
C ALA A 123 5.55 -2.03 7.28
N VAL A 124 5.89 -1.13 6.36
CA VAL A 124 6.58 -1.42 5.12
C VAL A 124 7.97 -0.82 5.20
N ARG A 125 8.97 -1.64 4.91
CA ARG A 125 10.36 -1.19 4.73
C ARG A 125 10.77 -1.45 3.29
N ILE A 126 11.30 -0.42 2.65
CA ILE A 126 11.81 -0.49 1.28
C ILE A 126 13.30 -0.19 1.34
N GLU A 127 14.07 -0.94 0.57
CA GLU A 127 15.46 -0.66 0.29
C GLU A 127 15.62 -0.58 -1.22
N SER A 128 15.93 0.62 -1.74
CA SER A 128 16.20 0.78 -3.16
C SER A 128 17.52 0.10 -3.48
N CYS A 129 17.44 -0.92 -4.32
CA CYS A 129 18.63 -1.66 -4.74
C CYS A 129 19.45 -0.86 -5.76
N GLY A 130 18.91 0.27 -6.24
CA GLY A 130 19.48 1.10 -7.29
C GLY A 130 19.68 0.27 -8.55
N GLY A 131 18.60 0.11 -9.32
CA GLY A 131 18.66 -0.60 -10.59
C GLY A 131 19.73 0.01 -11.50
N ARG A 132 20.81 -0.74 -11.76
CA ARG A 132 21.67 -0.52 -12.93
C ARG A 132 20.75 -0.67 -14.16
N GLY A 133 20.42 0.46 -14.78
CA GLY A 133 20.18 0.48 -16.22
C GLY A 133 21.52 0.30 -16.92
#